data_AF-A0A0A2LX63-F1
#
_entry.id   AF-A0A0A2LX63-F1
#
_cell.length_a   1.000
_cell.length_b   1.000
_cell.length_c   1.000
_cell.angle_alpha   90.00
_cell.angle_beta   90.00
_cell.angle_gamma   90.00
#
_symmetry.space_group_name_H-M   'P 1'
#
loop_
_entity.id
_entity.type
_entity.pdbx_description
1 polymer ?
#
loop_
_entity_poly.entity_id
_entity_poly.type
_entity_poly.pdbx_seq_one_letter_code
_entity_poly.pdbx_strand_id
1 'polypeptide(L)'
;TTAKPETLAVSLQKIVKMKTTIILIALIFISCNSKEEPKSECDVTYRMLIKENEKYNSYLIENIKSNIRKNPNNQNIAKFDSLTKDYLNFLLEIETEMAEKTSDVLFKDSKYSSRGKEFINKTKTYKSEIENLVDSENLKKRINLVLNTNDVELPEKGNVIANNNETGEHKNDKIYIYYLDYYYKGFPKNQFLSFLNNKKKSILEIENEFIETSIN
;
A
#
# COMPACT_ATOMS: atom_id res chain seq x y z
N THR A 1 -67.65 38.10 32.28
CA THR A 1 -66.65 37.15 32.81
C THR A 1 -65.44 37.18 31.91
N THR A 2 -64.49 38.03 32.23
CA THR A 2 -63.30 38.34 31.43
C THR A 2 -62.25 37.25 31.66
N ALA A 3 -62.02 36.39 30.67
CA ALA A 3 -60.88 35.49 30.69
C ALA A 3 -59.59 36.33 30.63
N LYS A 4 -58.75 36.17 31.66
CA LYS A 4 -57.50 36.92 31.85
C LYS A 4 -56.56 36.74 30.64
N PRO A 5 -56.02 37.82 30.04
CA PRO A 5 -55.12 37.73 28.87
C PRO A 5 -53.76 37.07 29.15
N GLU A 6 -53.38 36.90 30.42
CA GLU A 6 -52.11 36.30 30.83
C GLU A 6 -52.03 34.78 30.57
N THR A 7 -53.16 34.05 30.57
CA THR A 7 -53.16 32.58 30.40
C THR A 7 -53.02 32.14 28.95
N LEU A 8 -53.40 32.98 27.98
CA LEU A 8 -53.21 32.69 26.55
C LEU A 8 -51.76 32.88 26.08
N ALA A 9 -51.06 33.90 26.60
CA ALA A 9 -49.68 34.17 26.23
C ALA A 9 -48.71 33.06 26.70
N VAL A 10 -48.95 32.51 27.89
CA VAL A 10 -48.15 31.42 28.47
C VAL A 10 -48.37 30.09 27.72
N SER A 11 -49.59 29.82 27.25
CA SER A 11 -49.88 28.60 26.47
C SER A 11 -49.25 28.67 25.07
N LEU A 12 -49.31 29.83 24.41
CA LEU A 12 -48.66 30.07 23.12
C LEU A 12 -47.14 29.97 23.20
N GLN A 13 -46.49 30.53 24.24
CA GLN A 13 -45.05 30.39 24.45
C GLN A 13 -44.63 28.93 24.69
N LYS A 14 -45.42 28.15 25.44
CA LYS A 14 -45.16 26.71 25.63
C LYS A 14 -45.30 25.93 24.33
N ILE A 15 -46.31 26.22 23.51
CA ILE A 15 -46.52 25.55 22.21
C ILE A 15 -45.39 25.90 21.23
N VAL A 16 -44.94 27.16 21.19
CA VAL A 16 -43.81 27.59 20.35
C VAL A 16 -42.50 26.94 20.79
N LYS A 17 -42.20 26.88 22.10
CA LYS A 17 -41.03 26.17 22.65
C LYS A 17 -41.08 24.67 22.39
N MET A 18 -42.25 24.03 22.49
CA MET A 18 -42.40 22.60 22.22
C MET A 18 -42.20 22.28 20.73
N LYS A 19 -42.72 23.12 19.83
CA LYS A 19 -42.52 22.97 18.37
C LYS A 19 -41.07 23.21 17.95
N THR A 20 -40.38 24.21 18.52
CA THR A 20 -38.95 24.45 18.24
C THR A 20 -38.05 23.34 18.77
N THR A 21 -38.39 22.74 19.91
CA THR A 21 -37.63 21.59 20.46
C THR A 21 -37.79 20.32 19.60
N ILE A 22 -38.99 20.07 19.08
CA ILE A 22 -39.25 18.91 18.19
C ILE A 22 -38.51 19.07 16.85
N ILE A 23 -38.42 20.28 16.31
CA ILE A 23 -37.66 20.56 15.07
C ILE A 23 -36.16 20.37 15.29
N LEU A 24 -35.62 20.79 16.45
CA LEU A 24 -34.20 20.59 16.78
C LEU A 24 -33.85 19.10 16.91
N ILE A 25 -34.73 18.30 17.53
CA ILE A 25 -34.54 16.84 17.67
C ILE A 25 -34.61 16.15 16.30
N ALA A 26 -35.52 16.57 15.41
CA ALA A 26 -35.61 16.03 14.05
C ALA A 26 -34.35 16.32 13.21
N LEU A 27 -33.72 17.50 13.38
CA LEU A 27 -32.47 17.85 12.71
C LEU A 27 -31.27 17.02 13.21
N ILE A 28 -31.25 16.63 14.49
CA ILE A 28 -30.23 15.73 15.05
C ILE A 28 -30.34 14.32 14.43
N PHE A 29 -31.56 13.82 14.19
CA PHE A 29 -31.75 12.52 13.53
C PHE A 29 -31.42 12.53 12.03
N ILE A 30 -31.63 13.66 11.32
CA ILE A 30 -31.23 13.80 9.91
C ILE A 30 -29.70 13.90 9.77
N SER A 31 -29.01 14.52 10.74
CA SER A 31 -27.54 14.63 10.75
C SER A 31 -26.79 13.31 11.00
N CYS A 32 -27.47 12.23 11.42
CA CYS A 32 -26.86 10.92 11.65
C CYS A 32 -27.01 9.94 10.46
N ASN A 33 -27.59 10.37 9.33
CA ASN A 33 -27.84 9.49 8.18
C ASN A 33 -26.90 9.68 6.99
N SER A 34 -25.89 10.56 7.06
CA SER A 34 -24.83 10.57 6.04
C SER A 34 -23.78 9.51 6.36
N LYS A 35 -24.17 8.23 6.24
CA LYS A 35 -23.21 7.14 6.03
C LYS A 35 -22.77 7.17 4.56
N GLU A 36 -22.06 8.21 4.14
CA GLU A 36 -21.21 8.07 2.96
C GLU A 36 -19.98 7.28 3.43
N GLU A 37 -19.89 6.03 2.98
CA GLU A 37 -18.77 5.16 3.34
C GLU A 37 -17.47 5.79 2.81
N PRO A 38 -16.46 6.07 3.66
CA PRO A 38 -15.15 6.56 3.23
C PRO A 38 -14.38 5.60 2.31
N LYS A 39 -14.97 4.43 2.00
CA LYS A 39 -14.43 3.43 1.07
C LYS A 39 -14.45 3.89 -0.38
N SER A 40 -15.42 4.70 -0.81
CA SER A 40 -15.62 4.99 -2.24
C SER A 40 -14.51 5.89 -2.81
N GLU A 41 -14.14 6.98 -2.13
CA GLU A 41 -13.11 7.92 -2.60
C GLU A 41 -11.72 7.28 -2.59
N CYS A 42 -11.39 6.57 -1.51
CA CYS A 42 -10.12 5.86 -1.36
C CYS A 42 -9.94 4.80 -2.46
N ASP A 43 -11.00 4.07 -2.80
CA ASP A 43 -10.99 3.09 -3.89
C ASP A 43 -10.73 3.74 -5.26
N VAL A 44 -11.33 4.90 -5.53
CA VAL A 44 -11.11 5.66 -6.77
C VAL A 44 -9.66 6.12 -6.89
N THR A 45 -9.07 6.65 -5.81
CA THR A 45 -7.66 7.06 -5.79
C THR A 45 -6.72 5.90 -6.13
N TYR A 46 -6.93 4.72 -5.53
CA TYR A 46 -6.08 3.56 -5.82
C TYR A 46 -6.23 3.06 -7.26
N ARG A 47 -7.45 3.06 -7.82
CA ARG A 47 -7.66 2.72 -9.23
C ARG A 47 -6.96 3.69 -10.18
N MET A 48 -7.01 4.99 -9.87
CA MET A 48 -6.31 6.00 -10.65
C MET A 48 -4.80 5.80 -10.59
N LEU A 49 -4.26 5.57 -9.39
CA LEU A 49 -2.84 5.30 -9.18
C LEU A 49 -2.36 4.05 -9.93
N ILE A 50 -3.15 2.97 -9.93
CA ILE A 50 -2.85 1.75 -10.70
C ILE A 50 -2.72 2.09 -12.19
N LYS A 51 -3.70 2.79 -12.78
CA LYS A 51 -3.70 3.14 -14.21
C LYS A 51 -2.52 4.05 -14.59
N GLU A 52 -2.20 5.03 -13.76
CA GLU A 52 -1.08 5.94 -14.00
C GLU A 52 0.26 5.19 -13.99
N ASN A 53 0.44 4.31 -13.00
CA ASN A 53 1.62 3.48 -12.93
C ASN A 53 1.69 2.46 -14.08
N GLU A 54 0.59 1.84 -14.51
CA GLU A 54 0.58 0.94 -15.68
C GLU A 54 1.06 1.65 -16.96
N LYS A 55 0.58 2.88 -17.17
CA LYS A 55 1.03 3.72 -18.28
C LYS A 55 2.53 4.01 -18.17
N TYR A 56 3.01 4.37 -16.98
CA TYR A 56 4.42 4.68 -16.77
C TYR A 56 5.34 3.45 -16.86
N ASN A 57 4.89 2.30 -16.35
CA ASN A 57 5.58 1.02 -16.50
C ASN A 57 5.75 0.65 -17.96
N SER A 58 4.70 0.86 -18.77
CA SER A 58 4.77 0.63 -20.22
C SER A 58 5.83 1.51 -20.88
N TYR A 59 5.92 2.78 -20.48
CA TYR A 59 6.97 3.69 -20.94
C TYR A 59 8.37 3.20 -20.53
N LEU A 60 8.57 2.81 -19.26
CA LEU A 60 9.86 2.31 -18.76
C LEU A 60 10.29 1.04 -19.50
N ILE A 61 9.38 0.09 -19.72
CA ILE A 61 9.65 -1.15 -20.46
C ILE A 61 10.14 -0.85 -21.88
N GLU A 62 9.52 0.08 -22.58
CA GLU A 62 9.96 0.46 -23.93
C GLU A 62 11.32 1.18 -23.92
N ASN A 63 11.59 2.02 -22.91
CA ASN A 63 12.88 2.68 -22.75
C ASN A 63 14.01 1.67 -22.46
N ILE A 64 13.77 0.73 -21.53
CA ILE A 64 14.67 -0.38 -21.20
C ILE A 64 14.98 -1.19 -22.45
N LYS A 65 13.96 -1.64 -23.19
CA LYS A 65 14.14 -2.38 -24.46
C LYS A 65 14.99 -1.60 -25.46
N SER A 66 14.76 -0.30 -25.61
CA SER A 66 15.54 0.56 -26.49
C SER A 66 17.01 0.63 -26.08
N ASN A 67 17.28 0.80 -24.78
CA ASN A 67 18.64 0.89 -24.26
C ASN A 67 19.39 -0.44 -24.29
N ILE A 68 18.72 -1.57 -24.07
CA ILE A 68 19.29 -2.91 -24.26
C ILE A 68 19.69 -3.14 -25.71
N ARG A 69 18.85 -2.76 -26.68
CA ARG A 69 19.16 -2.89 -28.12
C ARG A 69 20.39 -2.10 -28.54
N LYS A 70 20.67 -0.97 -27.88
CA LYS A 70 21.89 -0.17 -28.11
C LYS A 70 23.14 -0.83 -27.52
N ASN A 71 22.98 -1.75 -26.57
CA ASN A 71 24.07 -2.38 -25.82
C ASN A 71 23.95 -3.91 -25.80
N PRO A 72 23.84 -4.59 -26.97
CA PRO A 72 23.45 -5.99 -27.04
C PRO A 72 24.49 -6.96 -26.44
N ASN A 73 25.72 -6.52 -26.25
CA ASN A 73 26.82 -7.34 -25.73
C ASN A 73 27.08 -7.17 -24.22
N ASN A 74 26.34 -6.29 -23.54
CA ASN A 74 26.52 -6.09 -22.11
C ASN A 74 25.81 -7.20 -21.32
N GLN A 75 26.60 -8.15 -20.82
CA GLN A 75 26.10 -9.33 -20.10
C GLN A 75 25.42 -8.97 -18.77
N ASN A 76 25.88 -7.94 -18.07
CA ASN A 76 25.26 -7.51 -16.82
C ASN A 76 23.88 -6.90 -17.06
N ILE A 77 23.73 -6.08 -18.10
CA ILE A 77 22.43 -5.55 -18.55
C ILE A 77 21.48 -6.70 -18.90
N ALA A 78 21.93 -7.66 -19.72
CA ALA A 78 21.10 -8.80 -20.12
C ALA A 78 20.67 -9.65 -18.91
N LYS A 79 21.59 -9.87 -17.95
CA LYS A 79 21.28 -10.62 -16.72
C LYS A 79 20.31 -9.87 -15.82
N PHE A 80 20.49 -8.56 -15.65
CA PHE A 80 19.57 -7.74 -14.85
C PHE A 80 18.16 -7.76 -15.44
N ASP A 81 18.02 -7.53 -16.76
CA ASP A 81 16.73 -7.58 -17.47
C ASP A 81 16.04 -8.93 -17.35
N SER A 82 16.78 -10.04 -17.45
CA SER A 82 16.23 -11.39 -17.23
C SER A 82 15.70 -11.55 -15.80
N LEU A 83 16.48 -11.18 -14.79
CA LEU A 83 16.08 -11.26 -13.38
C LEU A 83 14.84 -10.39 -13.10
N THR A 84 14.80 -9.18 -13.66
CA THR A 84 13.66 -8.28 -13.50
C THR A 84 12.41 -8.87 -14.15
N LYS A 85 12.49 -9.39 -15.37
CA LYS A 85 11.35 -10.03 -16.04
C LYS A 85 10.81 -11.21 -15.25
N ASP A 86 11.68 -12.07 -14.75
CA ASP A 86 11.27 -13.23 -13.95
C ASP A 86 10.54 -12.80 -12.67
N TYR A 87 11.05 -11.78 -11.98
CA TYR A 87 10.41 -11.27 -10.78
C TYR A 87 9.11 -10.50 -11.08
N LEU A 88 9.05 -9.70 -12.14
CA LEU A 88 7.82 -9.01 -12.57
C LEU A 88 6.72 -10.00 -12.97
N ASN A 89 7.07 -11.11 -13.62
CA ASN A 89 6.15 -12.20 -13.93
C ASN A 89 5.59 -12.82 -12.64
N PHE A 90 6.43 -13.09 -11.65
CA PHE A 90 5.96 -13.55 -10.35
C PHE A 90 5.00 -12.55 -9.67
N LEU A 91 5.29 -11.24 -9.73
CA LEU A 91 4.37 -10.23 -9.22
C LEU A 91 3.06 -10.16 -10.03
N LEU A 92 3.09 -10.46 -11.33
CA LEU A 92 1.89 -10.55 -12.17
C LEU A 92 1.02 -11.75 -11.78
N GLU A 93 1.61 -12.89 -11.47
CA GLU A 93 0.85 -14.06 -10.98
C GLU A 93 0.08 -13.73 -9.69
N ILE A 94 0.73 -13.04 -8.74
CA ILE A 94 0.06 -12.61 -7.49
C ILE A 94 -1.08 -11.63 -7.78
N GLU A 95 -0.88 -10.71 -8.72
CA GLU A 95 -1.93 -9.78 -9.15
C GLU A 95 -3.13 -10.53 -9.74
N THR A 96 -2.90 -11.49 -10.63
CA THR A 96 -3.95 -12.34 -11.21
C THR A 96 -4.70 -13.12 -10.13
N GLU A 97 -3.98 -13.75 -9.21
CA GLU A 97 -4.59 -14.48 -8.08
C GLU A 97 -5.45 -13.57 -7.21
N MET A 98 -5.00 -12.34 -6.95
CA MET A 98 -5.75 -11.37 -6.13
C MET A 98 -6.96 -10.80 -6.88
N ALA A 99 -6.91 -10.74 -8.21
CA ALA A 99 -8.05 -10.33 -9.02
C ALA A 99 -9.17 -11.38 -9.02
N GLU A 100 -8.81 -12.66 -9.01
CA GLU A 100 -9.73 -13.82 -9.06
C GLU A 100 -10.30 -14.21 -7.69
N LYS A 101 -9.52 -14.08 -6.60
CA LYS A 101 -9.92 -14.52 -5.27
C LYS A 101 -10.63 -13.43 -4.47
N THR A 102 -11.55 -13.84 -3.60
CA THR A 102 -12.18 -12.97 -2.58
C THR A 102 -11.38 -12.95 -1.27
N SER A 103 -10.40 -13.84 -1.11
CA SER A 103 -9.58 -14.02 0.08
C SER A 103 -8.14 -13.53 -0.09
N ASP A 104 -7.47 -13.33 1.03
CA ASP A 104 -6.16 -12.68 1.13
C ASP A 104 -5.03 -13.61 0.63
N VAL A 105 -4.49 -13.36 -0.58
CA VAL A 105 -3.55 -14.26 -1.28
C VAL A 105 -2.30 -14.56 -0.45
N LEU A 106 -1.80 -13.56 0.29
CA LEU A 106 -0.55 -13.65 1.04
C LEU A 106 -0.76 -14.21 2.46
N PHE A 107 -2.00 -14.47 2.88
CA PHE A 107 -2.29 -14.87 4.26
C PHE A 107 -3.18 -16.11 4.33
N LYS A 108 -2.98 -16.89 5.39
CA LYS A 108 -3.82 -18.02 5.76
C LYS A 108 -3.91 -18.07 7.29
N ASP A 109 -5.12 -18.08 7.82
CA ASP A 109 -5.39 -18.14 9.27
C ASP A 109 -4.56 -17.10 10.06
N SER A 110 -4.56 -15.85 9.58
CA SER A 110 -3.84 -14.71 10.15
C SER A 110 -2.30 -14.79 10.15
N LYS A 111 -1.72 -15.81 9.50
CA LYS A 111 -0.27 -15.99 9.26
C LYS A 111 0.04 -15.88 7.77
N TYR A 112 1.32 -15.83 7.41
CA TYR A 112 1.72 -15.88 6.00
C TYR A 112 1.31 -17.21 5.36
N SER A 113 0.65 -17.13 4.21
CA SER A 113 0.39 -18.29 3.36
C SER A 113 1.69 -18.85 2.77
N SER A 114 1.63 -19.98 2.08
CA SER A 114 2.76 -20.45 1.26
C SER A 114 3.18 -19.39 0.24
N ARG A 115 2.21 -18.70 -0.36
CA ARG A 115 2.44 -17.61 -1.32
C ARG A 115 3.05 -16.38 -0.67
N GLY A 116 2.63 -16.02 0.54
CA GLY A 116 3.27 -14.96 1.33
C GLY A 116 4.74 -15.24 1.63
N LYS A 117 5.07 -16.47 2.03
CA LYS A 117 6.47 -16.87 2.25
C LYS A 117 7.29 -16.88 0.96
N GLU A 118 6.69 -17.35 -0.14
CA GLU A 118 7.32 -17.32 -1.45
C GLU A 118 7.60 -15.89 -1.91
N PHE A 119 6.67 -14.95 -1.67
CA PHE A 119 6.88 -13.53 -1.96
C PHE A 119 8.11 -12.98 -1.24
N ILE A 120 8.24 -13.21 0.07
CA ILE A 120 9.41 -12.77 0.83
C ILE A 120 10.70 -13.36 0.24
N ASN A 121 10.72 -14.68 0.02
CA ASN A 121 11.91 -15.36 -0.48
C ASN A 121 12.32 -14.89 -1.87
N LYS A 122 11.39 -14.83 -2.83
CA LYS A 122 11.68 -14.36 -4.19
C LYS A 122 12.12 -12.89 -4.20
N THR A 123 11.55 -12.05 -3.33
CA THR A 123 11.99 -10.66 -3.19
C THR A 123 13.43 -10.57 -2.68
N LYS A 124 13.78 -11.36 -1.65
CA LYS A 124 15.15 -11.42 -1.11
C LYS A 124 16.15 -11.94 -2.12
N THR A 125 15.80 -13.02 -2.84
CA THR A 125 16.64 -13.58 -3.91
C THR A 125 16.86 -12.56 -5.01
N TYR A 126 15.79 -12.00 -5.57
CA TYR A 126 15.88 -10.99 -6.63
C TYR A 126 16.73 -9.80 -6.20
N LYS A 127 16.48 -9.24 -5.01
CA LYS A 127 17.27 -8.15 -4.42
C LYS A 127 18.77 -8.50 -4.40
N SER A 128 19.13 -9.64 -3.80
CA SER A 128 20.53 -10.03 -3.67
C SER A 128 21.19 -10.24 -5.03
N GLU A 129 20.48 -10.81 -5.99
CA GLU A 129 21.03 -11.06 -7.32
C GLU A 129 21.29 -9.77 -8.10
N ILE A 130 20.39 -8.78 -8.04
CA ILE A 130 20.60 -7.49 -8.71
C ILE A 130 21.61 -6.59 -7.98
N GLU A 131 21.69 -6.64 -6.65
CA GLU A 131 22.71 -5.90 -5.88
C GLU A 131 24.13 -6.33 -6.26
N ASN A 132 24.32 -7.61 -6.59
CA ASN A 132 25.59 -8.16 -7.06
C ASN A 132 25.99 -7.71 -8.47
N LEU A 133 25.07 -7.13 -9.25
CA LEU A 133 25.34 -6.60 -10.59
C LEU A 133 25.64 -5.10 -10.59
N VAL A 134 25.38 -4.43 -9.48
CA VAL A 134 25.42 -2.97 -9.37
C VAL A 134 26.68 -2.55 -8.63
N ASP A 135 27.47 -1.66 -9.24
CA ASP A 135 28.63 -1.06 -8.57
C ASP A 135 28.26 0.19 -7.76
N SER A 136 27.22 0.92 -8.19
CA SER A 136 26.79 2.17 -7.55
C SER A 136 26.20 1.94 -6.16
N GLU A 137 26.88 2.43 -5.13
CA GLU A 137 26.40 2.39 -3.74
C GLU A 137 25.08 3.15 -3.54
N ASN A 138 24.83 4.20 -4.33
CA ASN A 138 23.56 4.92 -4.28
C ASN A 138 22.43 4.04 -4.84
N LEU A 139 22.68 3.34 -5.94
CA LEU A 139 21.69 2.43 -6.52
C LEU A 139 21.44 1.23 -5.61
N LYS A 140 22.47 0.66 -4.96
CA LYS A 140 22.30 -0.38 -3.92
C LYS A 140 21.41 0.11 -2.77
N LYS A 141 21.59 1.35 -2.29
CA LYS A 141 20.71 1.93 -1.26
C LYS A 141 19.26 2.04 -1.73
N ARG A 142 19.03 2.45 -2.98
CA ARG A 142 17.67 2.50 -3.56
C ARG A 142 17.07 1.10 -3.71
N ILE A 143 17.85 0.12 -4.19
CA ILE A 143 17.45 -1.28 -4.25
C ILE A 143 17.02 -1.77 -2.87
N ASN A 144 17.84 -1.53 -1.85
CA ASN A 144 17.51 -1.87 -0.48
C ASN A 144 16.23 -1.17 0.00
N LEU A 145 16.05 0.12 -0.27
CA LEU A 145 14.83 0.83 0.11
C LEU A 145 13.55 0.22 -0.50
N VAL A 146 13.62 -0.23 -1.76
CA VAL A 146 12.47 -0.74 -2.52
C VAL A 146 12.20 -2.22 -2.24
N LEU A 147 13.24 -3.04 -2.11
CA LEU A 147 13.14 -4.50 -2.05
C LEU A 147 13.44 -5.09 -0.66
N ASN A 148 13.76 -4.26 0.33
CA ASN A 148 13.85 -4.75 1.69
C ASN A 148 12.50 -5.30 2.16
N THR A 149 12.55 -6.50 2.74
CA THR A 149 11.39 -7.21 3.29
C THR A 149 11.53 -7.47 4.78
N ASN A 150 12.48 -6.80 5.44
CA ASN A 150 12.60 -6.84 6.89
C ASN A 150 11.35 -6.32 7.57
N ASP A 151 11.10 -6.82 8.78
CA ASP A 151 10.03 -6.34 9.65
C ASP A 151 10.16 -4.83 9.93
N VAL A 152 9.00 -4.20 10.09
CA VAL A 152 8.89 -2.76 10.37
C VAL A 152 9.06 -2.52 11.87
N GLU A 153 10.11 -1.76 12.20
CA GLU A 153 10.38 -1.32 13.56
C GLU A 153 9.54 -0.09 13.91
N LEU A 154 8.77 -0.16 14.99
CA LEU A 154 8.03 0.99 15.53
C LEU A 154 8.47 1.30 16.97
N PRO A 155 8.50 2.59 17.36
CA PRO A 155 8.74 2.98 18.74
C PRO A 155 7.56 2.57 19.62
N GLU A 156 7.85 1.99 20.78
CA GLU A 156 6.86 1.63 21.79
C GLU A 156 7.31 2.17 23.15
N LYS A 157 6.38 2.69 23.95
CA LYS A 157 6.73 3.19 25.29
C LYS A 157 6.62 2.06 26.30
N GLY A 158 7.63 1.92 27.14
CA GLY A 158 7.51 1.18 28.40
C GLY A 158 8.22 -0.16 28.39
N ASN A 159 9.56 -0.15 28.35
CA ASN A 159 10.46 -1.30 28.57
C ASN A 159 10.08 -2.55 27.76
N VAL A 160 9.42 -2.37 26.61
CA VAL A 160 9.05 -3.48 25.74
C VAL A 160 10.30 -3.90 24.98
N ILE A 161 10.70 -5.15 25.17
CA ILE A 161 11.79 -5.76 24.40
C ILE A 161 11.15 -6.58 23.31
N ALA A 162 11.33 -6.18 22.06
CA ALA A 162 10.90 -6.97 20.92
C ALA A 162 12.11 -7.55 20.18
N ASN A 163 11.89 -8.72 19.60
CA ASN A 163 12.86 -9.41 18.77
C ASN A 163 12.52 -9.12 17.32
N ASN A 164 13.49 -8.63 16.55
CA ASN A 164 13.33 -8.57 15.11
C ASN A 164 13.19 -10.01 14.59
N ASN A 165 12.08 -10.33 13.91
CA ASN A 165 11.83 -11.73 13.54
C ASN A 165 12.75 -12.22 12.41
N GLU A 166 13.50 -11.32 11.76
CA GLU A 166 14.46 -11.66 10.70
C GLU A 166 15.91 -11.69 11.18
N THR A 167 16.32 -10.74 12.03
CA THR A 167 17.73 -10.63 12.48
C THR A 167 17.97 -11.22 13.87
N GLY A 168 16.90 -11.49 14.64
CA GLY A 168 17.00 -11.89 16.04
C GLY A 168 17.49 -10.77 16.97
N GLU A 169 17.59 -9.53 16.48
CA GLU A 169 18.06 -8.39 17.26
C GLU A 169 17.03 -8.01 18.34
N HIS A 170 17.52 -7.73 19.55
CA HIS A 170 16.72 -7.29 20.69
C HIS A 170 16.84 -5.78 20.88
N LYS A 171 15.72 -5.06 20.90
CA LYS A 171 15.72 -3.62 21.18
C LYS A 171 14.69 -3.26 22.25
N ASN A 172 15.12 -2.45 23.21
CA ASN A 172 14.26 -1.84 24.21
C ASN A 172 13.39 -0.76 23.57
N ASP A 173 12.16 -0.63 24.07
CA ASP A 173 11.18 0.38 23.67
C ASP A 173 10.83 0.31 22.16
N LYS A 174 10.78 -0.92 21.63
CA LYS A 174 10.47 -1.21 20.23
C LYS A 174 9.48 -2.36 20.10
N ILE A 175 8.71 -2.34 19.01
CA ILE A 175 7.96 -3.48 18.49
C ILE A 175 8.31 -3.71 17.02
N TYR A 176 8.23 -4.97 16.58
CA TYR A 176 8.42 -5.36 15.18
C TYR A 176 7.10 -5.87 14.60
N ILE A 177 6.68 -5.28 13.49
CA ILE A 177 5.53 -5.74 12.71
C ILE A 177 6.06 -6.48 11.49
N TYR A 178 5.57 -7.71 11.31
CA TYR A 178 5.86 -8.53 10.15
C TYR A 178 5.64 -7.75 8.84
N TYR A 179 6.58 -7.79 7.91
CA TYR A 179 6.55 -6.99 6.67
C TYR A 179 5.20 -7.04 5.94
N LEU A 180 4.69 -8.23 5.60
CA LEU A 180 3.40 -8.34 4.92
C LEU A 180 2.24 -7.90 5.80
N ASP A 181 2.31 -8.10 7.12
CA ASP A 181 1.27 -7.61 8.04
C ASP A 181 1.16 -6.09 7.97
N TYR A 182 2.28 -5.39 7.85
CA TYR A 182 2.32 -3.94 7.74
C TYR A 182 1.85 -3.42 6.37
N TYR A 183 2.27 -4.07 5.27
CA TYR A 183 2.06 -3.56 3.91
C TYR A 183 0.85 -4.13 3.18
N TYR A 184 0.24 -5.23 3.63
CA TYR A 184 -0.79 -5.93 2.86
C TYR A 184 -1.99 -6.42 3.67
N LYS A 185 -1.80 -6.77 4.95
CA LYS A 185 -2.85 -7.45 5.74
C LYS A 185 -4.06 -6.57 5.97
N GLY A 186 -5.23 -7.10 5.61
CA GLY A 186 -6.51 -6.40 5.81
C GLY A 186 -6.75 -5.24 4.85
N PHE A 187 -5.88 -5.01 3.87
CA PHE A 187 -6.12 -3.97 2.87
C PHE A 187 -7.13 -4.42 1.81
N PRO A 188 -8.04 -3.51 1.38
CA PRO A 188 -8.92 -3.77 0.25
C PRO A 188 -8.13 -4.12 -1.02
N LYS A 189 -8.75 -4.88 -1.92
CA LYS A 189 -8.13 -5.34 -3.16
C LYS A 189 -7.41 -4.24 -3.94
N ASN A 190 -8.05 -3.09 -4.17
CA ASN A 190 -7.43 -2.03 -4.96
C ASN A 190 -6.24 -1.37 -4.24
N GLN A 191 -6.27 -1.28 -2.91
CA GLN A 191 -5.12 -0.82 -2.14
C GLN A 191 -3.96 -1.82 -2.25
N PHE A 192 -4.22 -3.11 -2.07
CA PHE A 192 -3.24 -4.18 -2.27
C PHE A 192 -2.59 -4.10 -3.66
N LEU A 193 -3.43 -4.05 -4.71
CA LEU A 193 -2.98 -3.97 -6.10
C LEU A 193 -2.17 -2.71 -6.36
N SER A 194 -2.54 -1.57 -5.76
CA SER A 194 -1.79 -0.33 -5.89
C SER A 194 -0.37 -0.44 -5.32
N PHE A 195 -0.16 -1.15 -4.19
CA PHE A 195 1.16 -1.36 -3.62
C PHE A 195 2.01 -2.31 -4.47
N LEU A 196 1.40 -3.40 -4.97
CA LEU A 196 2.07 -4.32 -5.87
C LEU A 196 2.49 -3.64 -7.19
N ASN A 197 1.61 -2.81 -7.74
CA ASN A 197 1.84 -2.08 -8.97
C ASN A 197 2.90 -0.97 -8.79
N ASN A 198 2.88 -0.24 -7.65
CA ASN A 198 3.97 0.66 -7.27
C ASN A 198 5.31 -0.07 -7.14
N LYS A 199 5.33 -1.28 -6.59
CA LYS A 199 6.56 -2.10 -6.51
C LYS A 199 7.10 -2.44 -7.90
N LYS A 200 6.24 -2.84 -8.85
CA LYS A 200 6.63 -3.07 -10.26
C LYS A 200 7.25 -1.81 -10.89
N LYS A 201 6.65 -0.65 -10.65
CA LYS A 201 7.19 0.64 -11.11
C LYS A 201 8.61 0.88 -10.58
N SER A 202 8.80 0.80 -9.28
CA SER A 202 10.12 1.07 -8.68
C SER A 202 11.20 0.08 -9.14
N ILE A 203 10.83 -1.15 -9.42
CA ILE A 203 11.74 -2.16 -10.00
C ILE A 203 12.18 -1.75 -11.42
N LEU A 204 11.24 -1.32 -12.26
CA LEU A 204 11.55 -0.84 -13.61
C LEU A 204 12.38 0.45 -13.58
N GLU A 205 12.12 1.36 -12.63
CA GLU A 205 12.94 2.56 -12.42
C GLU A 205 14.39 2.21 -12.05
N ILE A 206 14.57 1.22 -11.16
CA ILE A 206 15.88 0.72 -10.75
C ILE A 206 16.63 0.12 -11.95
N GLU A 207 15.97 -0.74 -12.74
CA GLU A 207 16.59 -1.34 -13.93
C GLU A 207 16.97 -0.26 -14.95
N ASN A 208 16.08 0.71 -15.18
CA ASN A 208 16.35 1.80 -16.10
C ASN A 208 17.57 2.62 -15.66
N GLU A 209 17.68 2.97 -14.38
CA GLU A 209 18.86 3.64 -13.83
C GLU A 209 20.13 2.79 -13.95
N PHE A 210 20.04 1.49 -13.66
CA PHE A 210 21.17 0.57 -13.81
C PHE A 210 21.70 0.58 -15.25
N ILE A 211 20.80 0.51 -16.23
CA ILE A 211 21.17 0.53 -17.64
C ILE A 211 21.79 1.88 -18.02
N GLU A 212 21.17 3.00 -17.63
CA GLU A 212 21.70 4.34 -17.92
C GLU A 212 23.09 4.58 -17.32
N THR A 213 23.34 4.07 -16.11
CA THR A 213 24.64 4.18 -15.45
C THR A 213 25.68 3.19 -15.98
N SER A 214 25.26 2.10 -16.61
CA SER A 214 26.16 1.09 -17.21
C SER A 214 26.61 1.43 -18.64
N ILE A 215 26.04 2.48 -19.24
CA ILE A 215 26.36 2.93 -20.61
C ILE A 215 27.31 4.14 -20.61
N ASN A 216 27.36 4.89 -19.50
CA ASN A 216 28.23 6.05 -19.31
C ASN A 216 29.59 5.63 -18.72
#